data_AF-F3ZHV0-F1
#
_entry.id   AF-F3ZHV0-F1
#
_cell.length_a   1.000
_cell.length_b   1.000
_cell.length_c   1.000
_cell.angle_alpha   90.00
_cell.angle_beta   90.00
_cell.angle_gamma   90.00
#
_symmetry.space_group_name_H-M   'P 1'
#
loop_
_entity.id
_entity.type
_entity.pdbx_description
1 polymer ?
#
loop_
_entity_poly.entity_id
_entity_poly.type
_entity_poly.pdbx_seq_one_letter_code
_entity_poly.pdbx_strand_id
1 'polypeptide(L)'
;MTALALTGAAAGALAFGASPASAAASAITYDCTSTGQVCIYYNSSSYGYGAVFRQTSDVPNYAGRYFSAGRNGSAGAGVEVKNHAAAVDSWVASNFTVYFNSNYGCSVACQTVSAYNTVNLNANIKNNNASGRVT
;
A
#
# COMPACT_ATOMS: atom_id res chain seq x y z
N MET A 1 8.59 48.70 52.64
CA MET A 1 7.50 48.56 51.65
C MET A 1 7.43 47.08 51.28
N THR A 2 6.49 46.33 51.88
CA THR A 2 5.29 45.76 51.21
C THR A 2 5.63 44.46 50.48
N ALA A 3 4.97 43.30 50.58
CA ALA A 3 3.97 42.71 51.45
C ALA A 3 4.05 41.18 51.26
N LEU A 4 3.55 40.44 52.25
CA LEU A 4 3.29 39.00 52.24
C LEU A 4 2.12 38.67 51.30
N ALA A 5 2.18 37.55 50.56
CA ALA A 5 0.98 36.86 50.09
C ALA A 5 1.24 35.35 49.92
N LEU A 6 0.35 34.58 50.55
CA LEU A 6 0.31 33.14 50.70
C LEU A 6 -0.45 32.45 49.54
N THR A 7 -0.19 31.14 49.40
CA THR A 7 -1.12 30.06 48.98
C THR A 7 -1.59 29.98 47.53
N GLY A 8 -1.41 28.78 46.94
CA GLY A 8 -2.12 28.30 45.76
C GLY A 8 -1.76 26.84 45.46
N ALA A 9 -2.71 25.93 45.70
CA ALA A 9 -2.55 24.48 45.72
C ALA A 9 -2.54 23.83 44.32
N ALA A 10 -1.86 22.68 44.26
CA ALA A 10 -2.19 21.41 43.58
C ALA A 10 -2.88 21.36 42.19
N ALA A 11 -2.37 20.39 41.41
CA ALA A 11 -3.04 19.53 40.42
C ALA A 11 -3.16 20.03 38.97
N GLY A 12 -2.66 19.19 38.05
CA GLY A 12 -2.98 19.28 36.62
C GLY A 12 -1.92 18.66 35.71
N ALA A 13 -1.66 17.35 35.83
CA ALA A 13 -0.98 16.61 34.77
C ALA A 13 -1.91 16.57 33.55
N LEU A 14 -1.76 17.53 32.63
CA LEU A 14 -2.38 17.45 31.31
C LEU A 14 -1.48 16.55 30.46
N ALA A 15 -1.80 15.26 30.46
CA ALA A 15 -1.35 14.35 29.43
C ALA A 15 -1.88 14.87 28.09
N PHE A 16 -1.00 15.52 27.32
CA PHE A 16 -1.27 15.83 25.92
C PHE A 16 -1.44 14.49 25.20
N GLY A 17 -2.69 14.17 24.84
CA GLY A 17 -2.99 13.06 23.96
C GLY A 17 -2.30 13.28 22.63
N ALA A 18 -1.25 12.52 22.37
CA ALA A 18 -0.66 12.43 21.04
C ALA A 18 -1.69 11.73 20.14
N SER A 19 -2.49 12.52 19.43
CA SER A 19 -3.30 12.04 18.31
C SER A 19 -2.39 11.30 17.34
N PRO A 20 -2.76 10.12 16.81
CA PRO A 20 -1.97 9.48 15.77
C PRO A 20 -1.93 10.43 14.57
N ALA A 21 -0.73 10.92 14.23
CA ALA A 21 -0.54 11.67 13.00
C ALA A 21 -0.83 10.71 11.84
N SER A 22 -1.95 10.93 11.14
CA SER A 22 -2.25 10.25 9.89
C SER A 22 -1.12 10.55 8.91
N ALA A 23 -0.28 9.56 8.59
CA ALA A 23 0.78 9.75 7.62
C ALA A 23 0.16 10.16 6.27
N ALA A 24 0.55 11.34 5.78
CA ALA A 24 0.10 11.83 4.49
C ALA A 24 0.46 10.82 3.38
N ALA A 25 -0.42 10.66 2.40
CA ALA A 25 -0.14 9.81 1.25
C ALA A 25 1.10 10.35 0.50
N SER A 26 2.08 9.47 0.26
CA SER A 26 3.24 9.80 -0.56
C SER A 26 2.84 9.92 -2.02
N ALA A 27 3.43 10.88 -2.73
CA ALA A 27 3.34 10.92 -4.18
C ALA A 27 4.03 9.69 -4.78
N ILE A 28 3.43 9.08 -5.79
CA ILE A 28 4.02 7.93 -6.48
C ILE A 28 5.10 8.40 -7.45
N THR A 29 6.22 7.69 -7.47
CA THR A 29 7.19 7.76 -8.56
C THR A 29 7.01 6.52 -9.44
N TYR A 30 6.36 6.66 -10.60
CA TYR A 30 5.95 5.51 -11.42
C TYR A 30 7.12 4.57 -11.78
N ASP A 31 7.00 3.30 -11.37
CA ASP A 31 7.96 2.24 -11.70
C ASP A 31 7.64 1.51 -13.01
N CYS A 32 6.41 1.64 -13.50
CA CYS A 32 5.98 1.11 -14.79
C CYS A 32 6.52 2.00 -15.91
N THR A 33 7.18 1.39 -16.89
CA THR A 33 7.93 2.13 -17.92
C THR A 33 7.27 2.07 -19.30
N SER A 34 6.23 1.26 -19.46
CA SER A 34 5.58 1.05 -20.75
C SER A 34 4.10 0.71 -20.55
N THR A 35 3.28 1.03 -21.55
CA THR A 35 1.90 0.58 -21.61
C THR A 35 1.83 -0.94 -21.64
N GLY A 36 0.74 -1.50 -21.11
CA GLY A 36 0.57 -2.96 -21.00
C GLY A 36 1.18 -3.58 -19.74
N GLN A 37 1.66 -2.77 -18.80
CA GLN A 37 2.22 -3.22 -17.53
C GLN A 37 1.30 -2.90 -16.36
N VAL A 38 1.43 -3.66 -15.28
CA VAL A 38 0.84 -3.34 -13.99
C VAL A 38 1.93 -3.43 -12.93
N CYS A 39 2.10 -2.37 -12.16
CA CYS A 39 3.07 -2.28 -11.09
C CYS A 39 2.38 -2.53 -9.77
N ILE A 40 2.82 -3.58 -9.07
CA ILE A 40 2.29 -4.00 -7.79
C ILE A 40 3.32 -3.64 -6.73
N TYR A 41 2.92 -2.88 -5.71
CA TYR A 41 3.83 -2.34 -4.70
C TYR A 41 3.65 -3.02 -3.35
N TYR A 42 4.76 -3.18 -2.65
CA TYR A 42 4.82 -3.80 -1.32
C TYR A 42 4.07 -2.98 -0.25
N ASN A 43 4.16 -1.65 -0.33
CA ASN A 43 3.54 -0.74 0.63
C ASN A 43 2.41 0.09 0.01
N SER A 44 1.53 0.62 0.86
CA SER A 44 0.53 1.62 0.45
C SER A 44 1.17 3.01 0.34
N SER A 45 0.45 3.97 -0.23
CA SER A 45 0.91 5.36 -0.37
C SER A 45 1.31 6.01 0.97
N SER A 46 0.65 5.67 2.08
CA SER A 46 1.02 6.17 3.42
C SER A 46 2.42 5.75 3.90
N TYR A 47 3.04 4.76 3.24
CA TYR A 47 4.36 4.22 3.58
C TYR A 47 5.34 4.32 2.39
N GLY A 48 5.04 5.16 1.40
CA GLY A 48 5.93 5.44 0.28
C GLY A 48 6.04 4.33 -0.77
N TYR A 49 5.05 3.43 -0.93
CA TYR A 49 4.98 2.34 -1.91
C TYR A 49 6.08 1.25 -1.85
N GLY A 50 7.34 1.59 -1.62
CA GLY A 50 8.44 0.64 -1.44
C GLY A 50 8.80 -0.13 -2.70
N ALA A 51 9.16 -1.41 -2.54
CA ALA A 51 9.54 -2.30 -3.61
C ALA A 51 8.37 -2.63 -4.56
N VAL A 52 8.69 -3.02 -5.79
CA VAL A 52 7.74 -3.20 -6.88
C VAL A 52 7.89 -4.57 -7.56
N PHE A 53 6.77 -5.12 -8.00
CA PHE A 53 6.69 -6.23 -8.92
C PHE A 53 5.98 -5.77 -10.19
N ARG A 54 6.65 -5.91 -11.34
CA ARG A 54 6.10 -5.53 -12.64
C ARG A 54 5.47 -6.74 -13.30
N GLN A 55 4.16 -6.70 -13.46
CA GLN A 55 3.38 -7.73 -14.14
C GLN A 55 3.11 -7.31 -15.59
N THR A 56 3.51 -8.15 -16.54
CA THR A 56 3.34 -7.93 -18.00
C THR A 56 2.35 -8.90 -18.65
N SER A 57 1.88 -9.89 -17.90
CA SER A 57 0.91 -10.91 -18.34
C SER A 57 0.10 -11.37 -17.14
N ASP A 58 -0.98 -12.11 -17.35
CA ASP A 58 -1.79 -12.62 -16.24
C ASP A 58 -0.99 -13.59 -15.37
N VAL A 59 -1.07 -13.42 -14.05
CA VAL A 59 -0.33 -14.21 -13.07
C VAL A 59 -1.33 -14.99 -12.20
N PRO A 60 -1.49 -16.31 -12.42
CA PRO A 60 -2.47 -17.11 -11.69
C PRO A 60 -2.02 -17.41 -10.26
N ASN A 61 -0.74 -17.26 -9.94
CA ASN A 61 -0.23 -17.43 -8.59
C ASN A 61 1.03 -16.58 -8.39
N TYR A 62 1.02 -15.71 -7.38
CA TYR A 62 2.19 -14.91 -7.01
C TYR A 62 3.24 -15.68 -6.19
N ALA A 63 3.00 -16.94 -5.84
CA ALA A 63 4.03 -17.78 -5.20
C ALA A 63 5.28 -17.91 -6.09
N GLY A 64 6.47 -17.75 -5.51
CA GLY A 64 7.74 -17.73 -6.22
C GLY A 64 7.98 -16.48 -7.08
N ARG A 65 7.15 -15.43 -6.94
CA ARG A 65 7.38 -14.10 -7.50
C ARG A 65 7.80 -13.16 -6.38
N TYR A 66 8.84 -12.38 -6.60
CA TYR A 66 9.42 -11.54 -5.57
C TYR A 66 9.43 -10.07 -5.99
N PHE A 67 9.23 -9.17 -5.03
CA PHE A 67 9.42 -7.75 -5.27
C PHE A 67 10.90 -7.43 -5.50
N SER A 68 11.14 -6.44 -6.34
CA SER A 68 12.47 -5.86 -6.58
C SER A 68 12.48 -4.41 -6.10
N ALA A 69 13.65 -3.88 -5.74
CA ALA A 69 13.77 -2.46 -5.42
C ALA A 69 13.28 -1.62 -6.60
N GLY A 70 12.48 -0.59 -6.29
CA GLY A 70 11.88 0.32 -7.25
C GLY A 70 12.30 1.76 -7.00
N ARG A 71 11.75 2.68 -7.79
CA ARG A 71 11.97 4.12 -7.66
C ARG A 71 11.37 4.69 -6.40
N ASN A 72 10.39 4.00 -5.81
CA ASN A 72 9.78 4.34 -4.53
C ASN A 72 10.52 3.73 -3.31
N GLY A 73 11.66 3.05 -3.54
CA GLY A 73 12.52 2.49 -2.51
C GLY A 73 12.65 0.96 -2.57
N SER A 74 13.28 0.39 -1.55
CA SER A 74 13.62 -1.04 -1.46
C SER A 74 12.91 -1.79 -0.33
N ALA A 75 12.03 -1.13 0.43
CA ALA A 75 11.25 -1.78 1.48
C ALA A 75 10.39 -2.91 0.88
N GLY A 76 10.64 -4.14 1.31
CA GLY A 76 9.99 -5.34 0.78
C GLY A 76 10.71 -6.01 -0.40
N ALA A 77 11.87 -5.52 -0.85
CA ALA A 77 12.64 -6.18 -1.89
C ALA A 77 13.08 -7.59 -1.43
N GLY A 78 12.94 -8.58 -2.30
CA GLY A 78 13.17 -10.00 -1.98
C GLY A 78 12.03 -10.68 -1.23
N VAL A 79 10.97 -9.95 -0.84
CA VAL A 79 9.76 -10.54 -0.26
C VAL A 79 8.87 -11.10 -1.38
N GLU A 80 8.21 -12.22 -1.11
CA GLU A 80 7.26 -12.83 -2.03
C GLU A 80 6.05 -11.90 -2.24
N VAL A 81 5.58 -11.75 -3.48
CA VAL A 81 4.47 -10.86 -3.84
C VAL A 81 3.15 -11.32 -3.23
N LYS A 82 2.99 -12.64 -3.11
CA LYS A 82 1.81 -13.27 -2.52
C LYS A 82 1.66 -12.81 -1.07
N ASN A 83 0.47 -12.32 -0.73
CA ASN A 83 0.09 -11.84 0.61
C ASN A 83 0.87 -10.61 1.11
N HIS A 84 1.53 -9.85 0.23
CA HIS A 84 2.36 -8.72 0.64
C HIS A 84 2.18 -7.46 -0.23
N ALA A 85 1.27 -7.48 -1.20
CA ALA A 85 0.98 -6.27 -1.98
C ALA A 85 0.00 -5.35 -1.25
N ALA A 86 0.23 -4.05 -1.36
CA ALA A 86 -0.57 -3.03 -0.68
C ALA A 86 -1.03 -1.87 -1.57
N ALA A 87 -0.47 -1.73 -2.77
CA ALA A 87 -0.93 -0.78 -3.78
C ALA A 87 -0.67 -1.31 -5.20
N VAL A 88 -1.42 -0.76 -6.17
CA VAL A 88 -1.31 -1.11 -7.58
C VAL A 88 -1.33 0.16 -8.42
N ASP A 89 -0.51 0.18 -9.46
CA ASP A 89 -0.49 1.18 -10.51
C ASP A 89 -0.68 0.48 -11.87
N SER A 90 -1.84 0.69 -12.47
CA SER A 90 -2.24 0.04 -13.71
C SER A 90 -1.84 0.90 -14.91
N TRP A 91 -1.02 0.37 -15.83
CA TRP A 91 -0.67 0.99 -17.12
C TRP A 91 -1.27 0.23 -18.30
N VAL A 92 -2.33 -0.55 -18.05
CA VAL A 92 -3.12 -1.24 -19.07
C VAL A 92 -4.32 -0.39 -19.48
N ALA A 93 -4.75 -0.54 -20.74
CA ALA A 93 -5.93 0.15 -21.29
C ALA A 93 -7.28 -0.46 -20.85
N SER A 94 -7.22 -1.64 -20.22
CA SER A 94 -8.38 -2.38 -19.68
C SER A 94 -8.35 -2.36 -18.15
N ASN A 95 -9.31 -3.03 -17.51
CA ASN A 95 -9.28 -3.15 -16.06
C ASN A 95 -8.23 -4.19 -15.64
N PHE A 96 -7.70 -4.03 -14.44
CA PHE A 96 -6.86 -5.04 -13.81
C PHE A 96 -7.49 -5.45 -12.48
N THR A 97 -7.64 -6.74 -12.24
CA THR A 97 -8.20 -7.23 -10.97
C THR A 97 -7.13 -7.97 -10.18
N VAL A 98 -7.02 -7.63 -8.90
CA VAL A 98 -6.26 -8.37 -7.89
C VAL A 98 -7.20 -9.27 -7.13
N TYR A 99 -6.80 -10.52 -6.91
CA TYR A 99 -7.62 -11.54 -6.27
C TYR A 99 -6.98 -12.03 -4.98
N PHE A 100 -7.83 -12.30 -3.98
CA PHE A 100 -7.43 -12.95 -2.75
C PHE A 100 -6.89 -14.36 -3.01
N ASN A 101 -7.55 -15.11 -3.89
CA ASN A 101 -7.15 -16.49 -4.20
C ASN A 101 -6.23 -16.56 -5.42
N SER A 102 -5.47 -17.66 -5.50
CA SER A 102 -4.83 -18.07 -6.75
C SER A 102 -5.88 -18.45 -7.81
N ASN A 103 -5.45 -18.52 -9.06
CA ASN A 103 -6.28 -18.83 -10.23
C ASN A 103 -7.47 -17.86 -10.43
N TYR A 104 -7.30 -16.59 -10.03
CA TYR A 104 -8.28 -15.53 -10.23
C TYR A 104 -9.62 -15.75 -9.51
N GLY A 105 -9.60 -16.43 -8.36
CA GLY A 105 -10.81 -16.71 -7.58
C GLY A 105 -11.27 -15.51 -6.75
N CYS A 106 -12.42 -14.90 -7.11
CA CYS A 106 -13.03 -13.80 -6.36
C CYS A 106 -14.02 -14.26 -5.26
N SER A 107 -14.08 -15.56 -4.93
CA SER A 107 -15.01 -16.08 -3.92
C SER A 107 -14.81 -15.54 -2.50
N VAL A 108 -13.59 -15.06 -2.19
CA VAL A 108 -13.26 -14.44 -0.89
C VAL A 108 -13.28 -12.92 -1.02
N ALA A 109 -12.41 -12.39 -1.89
CA ALA A 109 -12.41 -11.00 -2.26
C ALA A 109 -11.67 -10.83 -3.59
N CYS A 110 -12.00 -9.76 -4.32
CA CYS A 110 -11.16 -9.20 -5.36
C CYS A 110 -11.32 -7.67 -5.37
N GLN A 111 -10.37 -6.99 -5.99
CA GLN A 111 -10.45 -5.56 -6.25
C GLN A 111 -10.07 -5.28 -7.69
N THR A 112 -10.97 -4.61 -8.39
CA THR A 112 -10.72 -4.11 -9.74
C THR A 112 -10.13 -2.71 -9.68
N VAL A 113 -9.07 -2.50 -10.46
CA VAL A 113 -8.38 -1.25 -10.69
C VAL A 113 -8.70 -0.83 -12.12
N SER A 114 -9.28 0.36 -12.27
CA SER A 114 -9.59 0.89 -13.60
C SER A 114 -8.32 1.09 -14.43
N ALA A 115 -8.50 1.14 -15.75
CA ALA A 115 -7.43 1.49 -16.69
C ALA A 115 -6.70 2.78 -16.26
N TYR A 116 -5.37 2.77 -16.37
CA TYR A 116 -4.50 3.92 -16.07
C TYR A 116 -4.68 4.53 -14.67
N ASN A 117 -4.96 3.70 -13.67
CA ASN A 117 -5.24 4.17 -12.32
C ASN A 117 -4.28 3.58 -11.27
N THR A 118 -3.92 4.42 -10.31
CA THR A 118 -3.13 4.04 -9.13
C THR A 118 -4.04 4.01 -7.91
N VAL A 119 -4.06 2.89 -7.18
CA VAL A 119 -4.90 2.71 -5.99
C VAL A 119 -4.15 2.03 -4.86
N ASN A 120 -4.50 2.38 -3.62
CA ASN A 120 -4.24 1.51 -2.48
C ASN A 120 -5.20 0.32 -2.53
N LEU A 121 -4.70 -0.87 -2.22
CA LEU A 121 -5.56 -2.04 -2.07
C LEU A 121 -6.42 -1.88 -0.81
N ASN A 122 -7.69 -2.25 -0.92
CA ASN A 122 -8.64 -2.22 0.17
C ASN A 122 -8.29 -3.27 1.24
N ALA A 123 -8.90 -3.15 2.42
CA ALA A 123 -8.57 -3.97 3.58
C ALA A 123 -8.73 -5.49 3.37
N ASN A 124 -9.57 -5.93 2.42
CA ASN A 124 -9.78 -7.36 2.16
C ASN A 124 -8.72 -7.96 1.21
N ILE A 125 -8.01 -7.13 0.45
CA ILE A 125 -7.04 -7.57 -0.56
C ILE A 125 -5.61 -7.22 -0.19
N LYS A 126 -5.40 -6.07 0.45
CA LYS A 126 -4.09 -5.65 0.94
C LYS A 126 -3.50 -6.75 1.81
N ASN A 127 -2.26 -7.12 1.53
CA ASN A 127 -1.51 -8.18 2.21
C ASN A 127 -2.19 -9.56 2.21
N ASN A 128 -3.12 -9.80 1.29
CA ASN A 128 -3.82 -11.07 1.13
C ASN A 128 -4.00 -11.45 -0.34
N ASN A 129 -3.28 -10.79 -1.25
CA ASN A 129 -3.35 -11.01 -2.70
C ASN A 129 -2.61 -12.28 -3.12
N ALA A 130 -3.19 -13.09 -4.00
CA ALA A 130 -2.54 -14.30 -4.51
C ALA A 130 -2.48 -14.42 -6.03
N SER A 131 -3.25 -13.64 -6.78
CA SER A 131 -3.18 -13.58 -8.24
C SER A 131 -3.67 -12.23 -8.79
N GLY A 132 -3.41 -11.98 -10.07
CA GLY A 132 -3.92 -10.80 -10.76
C GLY A 132 -3.95 -10.99 -12.27
N ARG A 133 -4.95 -10.41 -12.92
CA ARG A 133 -5.10 -10.46 -14.39
C ARG A 133 -5.76 -9.21 -14.93
N VAL A 134 -5.54 -8.97 -16.21
CA VAL A 134 -6.32 -8.00 -16.99
C VAL A 134 -7.74 -8.57 -17.20
N THR A 135 -8.76 -7.72 -17.13
CA THR A 135 -10.19 -8.06 -17.22
C THR A 135 -10.97 -7.09 -18.08
#